data_AF-A0A7W1Q139-F1
#
_entry.id   AF-A0A7W1Q139-F1
#
_cell.length_a   1.000
_cell.length_b   1.000
_cell.length_c   1.000
_cell.angle_alpha   90.00
_cell.angle_beta   90.00
_cell.angle_gamma   90.00
#
_symmetry.space_group_name_H-M   'P 1'
#
loop_
_entity.id
_entity.type
_entity.pdbx_description
1 polymer ?
#
loop_
_entity_poly.entity_id
_entity_poly.type
_entity_poly.pdbx_seq_one_letter_code
_entity_poly.pdbx_strand_id
1 'polypeptide(L)' 'GVHHCLGAPLARMEMRIAFPALLRRFPDLALDVPLDEVSFRAFHFIYGLLALPVRW' A
#
# COMPACT_ATOMS: atom_id res chain seq x y z
N GLY A 1 18.70 4.91 14.55
CA GLY A 1 19.25 5.29 15.87
C GLY A 1 18.42 4.64 16.97
N VAL A 2 18.48 5.14 18.20
CA VAL A 2 17.78 4.54 19.36
C VAL A 2 16.26 4.40 19.19
N HIS A 3 15.64 5.23 18.34
CA HIS A 3 14.23 5.15 17.97
C HIS A 3 13.98 4.49 16.61
N HIS A 4 14.92 3.69 16.11
CA HIS A 4 14.67 2.96 14.86
C HIS A 4 13.48 2.03 15.04
N CYS A 5 12.59 2.00 14.05
CA CYS A 5 11.41 1.18 14.10
C CYS A 5 11.80 -0.29 14.29
N LEU A 6 11.44 -0.85 15.44
CA LEU A 6 11.70 -2.25 15.79
C LEU A 6 11.06 -3.21 14.78
N GLY A 7 9.91 -2.83 14.23
CA GLY A 7 9.17 -3.60 13.22
C GLY A 7 9.66 -3.43 11.78
N ALA A 8 10.65 -2.57 11.52
CA ALA A 8 11.10 -2.31 10.13
C ALA A 8 11.53 -3.58 9.36
N PRO A 9 12.21 -4.57 9.96
CA PRO A 9 12.51 -5.83 9.27
C PRO A 9 11.27 -6.64 8.92
N LEU A 10 10.28 -6.70 9.81
CA LEU A 10 9.02 -7.40 9.58
C LEU A 10 8.21 -6.72 8.48
N ALA A 11 8.01 -5.41 8.55
CA ALA A 11 7.29 -4.65 7.53
C ALA A 11 7.93 -4.84 6.13
N ARG A 12 9.27 -4.86 6.05
CA ARG A 12 9.98 -5.18 4.79
C ARG A 12 9.70 -6.60 4.31
N MET A 13 9.68 -7.57 5.20
CA MET A 13 9.35 -8.96 4.85
C MET A 13 7.92 -9.07 4.33
N GLU A 14 6.95 -8.46 5.02
CA GLU A 14 5.55 -8.42 4.59
C GLU A 14 5.41 -7.83 3.20
N MET A 15 6.02 -6.67 2.93
CA MET A 15 5.99 -6.04 1.60
C MET A 15 6.62 -6.92 0.51
N ARG A 16 7.75 -7.58 0.82
CA ARG A 16 8.44 -8.49 -0.12
C ARG A 16 7.63 -9.73 -0.46
N ILE A 17 6.73 -10.16 0.42
CA ILE A 17 5.85 -11.32 0.19
C ILE A 17 4.54 -10.86 -0.47
N ALA A 18 3.88 -9.87 0.13
CA ALA A 18 2.53 -9.44 -0.22
C ALA A 18 2.46 -8.80 -1.62
N PHE A 19 3.34 -7.86 -1.95
CA PHE A 19 3.25 -7.17 -3.26
C PHE A 19 3.46 -8.12 -4.44
N PRO A 20 4.50 -8.99 -4.46
CA PRO A 20 4.64 -9.94 -5.55
C PRO A 20 3.51 -10.98 -5.59
N ALA A 21 3.00 -11.42 -4.44
CA ALA A 21 1.87 -12.35 -4.40
C ALA A 21 0.60 -11.74 -4.97
N LEU A 22 0.30 -10.49 -4.59
CA LEU A 22 -0.85 -9.72 -5.09
C LEU A 22 -0.77 -9.56 -6.62
N LEU A 23 0.36 -9.05 -7.12
CA LEU A 23 0.54 -8.79 -8.55
C LEU A 23 0.61 -10.06 -9.40
N ARG A 24 1.08 -11.19 -8.84
CA ARG A 24 0.98 -12.49 -9.51
C ARG A 24 -0.45 -13.02 -9.56
N ARG A 25 -1.26 -12.75 -8.53
CA ARG A 25 -2.64 -13.25 -8.45
C ARG A 25 -3.60 -12.45 -9.34
N PHE A 26 -3.35 -11.16 -9.49
CA PHE A 26 -4.15 -10.20 -10.25
C PHE A 26 -3.24 -9.44 -11.24
N PRO A 27 -2.89 -10.07 -12.38
CA PRO A 27 -1.91 -9.49 -13.31
C PRO A 27 -2.42 -8.21 -13.98
N ASP A 28 -3.73 -8.06 -14.14
CA ASP A 28 -4.38 -6.89 -14.77
C ASP A 28 -4.93 -5.89 -13.73
N LEU A 29 -4.46 -5.98 -12.47
CA LEU A 29 -4.87 -5.09 -11.39
C LEU A 29 -4.63 -3.61 -11.77
N ALA A 30 -5.70 -2.83 -11.78
CA ALA A 30 -5.69 -1.42 -12.14
C ALA A 30 -6.60 -0.61 -11.21
N LEU A 31 -6.41 0.71 -11.19
CA LEU A 31 -7.37 1.60 -10.53
C LEU A 31 -8.73 1.51 -11.23
N ASP A 32 -9.78 1.50 -10.42
CA ASP A 32 -11.17 1.53 -10.90
C ASP A 32 -11.68 2.98 -11.06
N VAL A 33 -10.87 3.96 -10.65
CA VAL A 33 -11.16 5.40 -10.72
C VAL A 33 -9.93 6.17 -11.25
N PRO A 34 -10.10 7.37 -11.79
CA PRO A 34 -9.01 8.30 -12.05
C PRO A 34 -8.13 8.55 -10.79
N LEU A 35 -6.84 8.81 -10.99
CA LEU A 35 -5.88 8.95 -9.87
C LEU A 35 -6.22 10.14 -8.94
N ASP A 36 -6.76 11.22 -9.49
CA ASP A 36 -7.18 12.41 -8.77
C ASP A 36 -8.44 12.19 -7.90
N GLU A 37 -9.19 11.11 -8.13
CA GLU A 37 -10.31 10.70 -7.29
C GLU A 37 -9.89 9.77 -6.13
N VAL A 38 -8.63 9.33 -6.10
CA VAL A 38 -8.11 8.47 -5.03
C VAL A 38 -8.08 9.24 -3.71
N SER A 39 -8.77 8.70 -2.70
CA SER A 39 -8.91 9.35 -1.39
C SER A 39 -7.71 9.07 -0.49
N PHE A 40 -6.92 10.10 -0.19
CA PHE A 40 -5.78 10.04 0.73
C PHE A 40 -6.14 10.51 2.15
N ARG A 41 -5.43 9.99 3.15
CA ARG A 41 -5.50 10.45 4.54
C ARG A 41 -4.70 11.75 4.71
N ALA A 42 -5.20 12.84 4.13
CA ALA A 42 -4.49 14.12 4.03
C ALA A 42 -4.12 14.76 5.39
N PHE A 43 -4.86 14.44 6.46
CA PHE A 43 -4.67 15.04 7.79
C PHE A 43 -4.14 14.06 8.84
N HIS A 44 -3.50 12.96 8.43
CA HIS A 44 -2.96 11.95 9.34
C HIS A 44 -1.43 12.05 9.44
N PHE A 45 -0.90 11.86 10.65
CA PHE A 45 0.56 11.82 10.90
C PHE A 45 1.27 10.70 10.12
N ILE A 46 0.54 9.61 9.84
CA ILE A 46 0.99 8.53 8.95
C ILE A 46 0.25 8.68 7.63
N TYR A 47 0.99 8.98 6.57
CA TYR A 47 0.45 9.09 5.22
C TYR A 47 -0.06 7.74 4.71
N GLY A 48 -1.17 7.77 3.97
CA GLY A 48 -1.77 6.58 3.40
C GLY A 48 -3.09 6.89 2.69
N LEU A 49 -3.77 5.82 2.29
CA LEU A 49 -5.03 5.88 1.57
C LEU A 49 -6.20 5.66 2.53
N LEU A 50 -7.30 6.36 2.28
CA LEU A 50 -8.58 6.04 2.90
C LEU A 50 -9.20 4.82 2.21
N ALA A 51 -9.17 4.82 0.87
CA ALA A 51 -9.59 3.72 0.03
C ALA A 51 -8.76 3.71 -1.27
N LEU A 52 -8.64 2.54 -1.89
CA LEU A 52 -8.03 2.35 -3.20
C LEU A 52 -8.96 1.47 -4.05
N PRO A 53 -9.92 2.07 -4.78
CA PRO A 53 -10.78 1.32 -5.69
C PRO A 53 -9.95 0.67 -6.79
N VAL A 54 -10.08 -0.64 -6.95
CA VAL A 54 -9.33 -1.43 -7.94
C VAL A 54 -10.25 -2.40 -8.68
N ARG A 55 -9.85 -2.71 -9.91
CA ARG A 55 -10.41 -3.74 -10.77
C ARG A 55 -9.29 -4.66 -11.25
N TRP A 56 -9.59 -5.91 -11.58
CA TRP A 56 -8.59 -6.94 -11.95
C TRP A 56 -9.17 -7.98 -12.90
#